data_AF-A0A542U8F0-F1
#
_entry.id   AF-A0A542U8F0-F1
#
_cell.length_a   1.000
_cell.length_b   1.000
_cell.length_c   1.000
_cell.angle_alpha   90.00
_cell.angle_beta   90.00
_cell.angle_gamma   90.00
#
_symmetry.space_group_name_H-M   'P 1'
#
loop_
_entity.id
_entity.type
_entity.pdbx_description
1 polymer ?
#
loop_
_entity_poly.entity_id
_entity_poly.type
_entity_poly.pdbx_seq_one_letter_code
_entity_poly.pdbx_strand_id
1 'polypeptide(L)'
;MRRSQAVDIARGAGVDVEVTTTRFLLYGLLPGWFVPGLADWLMHRRTRIEDTAGTKESLIHALMMAEVGAPIALTLRYRINPLLLSVQLGAAAVHEATALWDVRTAVDSDREVKPLEQHIHSFLGGAAVRRAGLADVPARRPGAVVAAGRPRGSPRLAAAAAPAPAVARLSGRDRPRDRAERGTAVRRGAAALPAGGPGTERRRRIMRIAFLVAPQGAEQVELTEPWKAASDAGHEPVLVSTKPGKVQAFDHLDKGDTFEVDEVVGETSVNRFGALVLPGGVANPDFLRMDDKAVAFVKDFFEQGKPVAAICHAPWTLVEADVVRGRVLTSWPSLRTDIRNAGGTWVDEQVKICDHGSNQLVTSRKPDDLKAFCDAFLHVFAGEPG
;
A
#
# COMPACT_ATOMS: atom_id res chain seq x y z
N MET A 1 -28.98 -55.15 5.02
CA MET A 1 -29.76 -53.91 4.83
C MET A 1 -30.70 -54.07 3.65
N ARG A 2 -31.90 -53.45 3.68
CA ARG A 2 -32.81 -53.42 2.53
C ARG A 2 -32.55 -52.15 1.69
N ARG A 3 -32.75 -52.20 0.37
CA ARG A 3 -32.49 -51.06 -0.54
C ARG A 3 -33.21 -49.76 -0.16
N SER A 4 -34.38 -49.85 0.50
CA SER A 4 -35.12 -48.68 1.01
C SER A 4 -34.30 -47.82 1.97
N GLN A 5 -33.66 -48.44 2.98
CA GLN A 5 -32.91 -47.72 4.02
C GLN A 5 -31.72 -46.91 3.44
N ALA A 6 -31.16 -47.33 2.30
CA ALA A 6 -30.10 -46.58 1.62
C ALA A 6 -30.65 -45.34 0.87
N VAL A 7 -31.89 -45.40 0.36
CA VAL A 7 -32.55 -44.27 -0.32
C VAL A 7 -32.95 -43.19 0.67
N ASP A 8 -33.39 -43.57 1.86
CA ASP A 8 -33.78 -42.60 2.89
C ASP A 8 -32.55 -41.87 3.48
N ILE A 9 -31.43 -42.57 3.67
CA ILE A 9 -30.15 -41.94 4.03
C ILE A 9 -29.66 -40.99 2.92
N ALA A 10 -29.81 -41.36 1.64
CA ALA A 10 -29.46 -40.50 0.51
C ALA A 10 -30.38 -39.26 0.36
N ARG A 11 -31.58 -39.27 0.94
CA ARG A 11 -32.50 -38.13 0.98
C ARG A 11 -32.33 -37.27 2.25
N GLY A 12 -31.91 -37.86 3.37
CA GLY A 12 -31.79 -37.19 4.67
C GLY A 12 -30.65 -36.17 4.81
N ALA A 13 -29.78 -36.02 3.81
CA ALA A 13 -28.66 -35.08 3.81
C ALA A 13 -28.89 -33.81 2.95
N GLY A 14 -30.09 -33.63 2.41
CA GLY A 14 -30.47 -32.40 1.71
C GLY A 14 -30.60 -31.24 2.69
N VAL A 15 -29.60 -30.35 2.73
CA VAL A 15 -29.66 -29.09 3.48
C VAL A 15 -30.76 -28.21 2.87
N ASP A 16 -31.92 -28.18 3.51
CA ASP A 16 -33.07 -27.38 3.08
C ASP A 16 -32.67 -25.90 3.00
N VAL A 17 -32.73 -25.34 1.78
CA VAL A 17 -32.27 -23.99 1.47
C VAL A 17 -33.16 -22.93 2.14
N GLU A 18 -34.46 -23.17 2.30
CA GLU A 18 -35.37 -22.23 2.96
C GLU A 18 -35.11 -22.21 4.48
N VAL A 19 -34.95 -23.38 5.10
CA VAL A 19 -34.58 -23.51 6.52
C VAL A 19 -33.19 -22.93 6.80
N THR A 20 -32.23 -23.17 5.89
CA THR A 20 -30.83 -22.74 6.06
C THR A 20 -30.67 -21.24 5.82
N THR A 21 -31.36 -20.68 4.83
CA THR A 21 -31.43 -19.22 4.63
C THR A 21 -32.09 -18.56 5.83
N THR A 22 -33.21 -19.10 6.32
CA THR A 22 -33.90 -18.60 7.53
C THR A 22 -32.99 -18.63 8.76
N ARG A 23 -32.23 -19.72 8.98
CA ARG A 23 -31.24 -19.81 10.07
C ARG A 23 -30.08 -18.84 9.91
N PHE A 24 -29.54 -18.69 8.70
CA PHE A 24 -28.47 -17.72 8.41
C PHE A 24 -28.95 -16.28 8.67
N LEU A 25 -30.18 -15.94 8.27
CA LEU A 25 -30.76 -14.62 8.53
C LEU A 25 -31.01 -14.38 10.02
N LEU A 26 -31.60 -15.35 10.75
CA LEU A 26 -31.95 -15.18 12.17
C LEU A 26 -30.76 -15.26 13.13
N TYR A 27 -29.73 -16.06 12.83
CA TYR A 27 -28.63 -16.33 13.75
C TYR A 27 -27.25 -15.86 13.26
N GLY A 28 -27.12 -15.51 11.97
CA GLY A 28 -25.92 -14.90 11.40
C GLY A 28 -26.11 -13.41 11.11
N LEU A 29 -26.95 -13.09 10.12
CA LEU A 29 -27.10 -11.73 9.62
C LEU A 29 -27.75 -10.78 10.64
N LEU A 30 -28.89 -11.16 11.25
CA LEU A 30 -29.60 -10.29 12.19
C LEU A 30 -28.78 -10.00 13.46
N PRO A 31 -28.14 -10.96 14.15
CA PRO A 31 -27.27 -10.66 15.30
C PRO A 31 -26.00 -9.91 14.86
N GLY A 32 -25.42 -10.28 13.71
CA GLY A 32 -24.27 -9.61 13.13
C GLY A 32 -24.54 -8.16 12.74
N TRP A 33 -25.78 -7.81 12.43
CA TRP A 33 -26.20 -6.41 12.17
C TRP A 33 -26.52 -5.66 13.46
N PHE A 34 -27.34 -6.28 14.33
CA PHE A 34 -27.88 -5.64 15.53
C PHE A 34 -26.83 -5.35 16.61
N VAL A 35 -25.84 -6.23 16.80
CA VAL A 35 -24.81 -6.04 17.84
C VAL A 35 -23.88 -4.86 17.52
N PRO A 36 -23.33 -4.70 16.30
CA PRO A 36 -22.62 -3.48 15.91
C PRO A 36 -23.50 -2.23 16.00
N GLY A 37 -24.73 -2.24 15.48
CA GLY A 37 -25.62 -1.06 15.56
C GLY A 37 -25.98 -0.63 16.99
N LEU A 38 -26.01 -1.57 17.94
CA LEU A 38 -26.16 -1.25 19.37
C LEU A 38 -24.85 -0.75 20.00
N ALA A 39 -23.70 -1.29 19.60
CA ALA A 39 -22.39 -0.84 20.07
C ALA A 39 -22.07 0.59 19.59
N ASP A 40 -22.41 0.86 18.34
CA ASP A 40 -22.38 2.16 17.64
C ASP A 40 -23.17 3.23 18.41
N TRP A 41 -24.48 3.00 18.61
CA TRP A 41 -25.34 3.86 19.43
C TRP A 41 -24.81 4.04 20.87
N LEU A 42 -24.23 3.00 21.48
CA LEU A 42 -23.60 3.08 22.80
C LEU A 42 -22.31 3.93 22.79
N MET A 43 -21.58 4.01 21.67
CA MET A 43 -20.44 4.92 21.52
C MET A 43 -20.93 6.36 21.32
N HIS A 44 -21.88 6.59 20.41
CA HIS A 44 -22.47 7.92 20.17
C HIS A 44 -23.05 8.55 21.44
N ARG A 45 -23.74 7.75 22.26
CA ARG A 45 -24.27 8.20 23.56
C ARG A 45 -23.19 8.45 24.62
N ARG A 46 -21.98 7.90 24.47
CA ARG A 46 -20.82 8.17 25.35
C ARG A 46 -20.01 9.39 24.88
N THR A 47 -19.95 9.65 23.57
CA THR A 47 -19.23 10.79 22.98
C THR A 47 -20.07 12.06 22.89
N ARG A 48 -21.39 11.96 23.08
CA ARG A 48 -22.38 13.04 22.86
C ARG A 48 -22.27 13.61 21.46
N ILE A 49 -22.54 12.77 20.46
CA ILE A 49 -22.41 13.16 19.06
C ILE A 49 -23.33 14.33 18.68
N GLU A 50 -24.43 14.53 19.42
CA GLU A 50 -25.29 15.70 19.34
C GLU A 50 -24.59 17.03 19.63
N ASP A 51 -23.55 17.03 20.47
CA ASP A 51 -22.74 18.21 20.84
C ASP A 51 -21.55 18.42 19.88
N THR A 52 -21.19 17.43 19.03
CA THR A 52 -19.95 17.45 18.20
C THR A 52 -20.19 17.40 16.69
N ALA A 53 -20.97 16.44 16.19
CA ALA A 53 -21.37 16.34 14.77
C ALA A 53 -22.79 16.87 14.51
N GLY A 54 -23.53 17.16 15.59
CA GLY A 54 -24.94 17.53 15.54
C GLY A 54 -25.85 16.35 15.22
N THR A 55 -27.14 16.63 15.01
CA THR A 55 -28.17 15.60 14.78
C THR A 55 -28.09 14.89 13.42
N LYS A 56 -27.28 15.41 12.48
CA LYS A 56 -27.17 14.91 11.10
C LYS A 56 -26.69 13.45 11.05
N GLU A 57 -25.62 13.11 11.76
CA GLU A 57 -25.02 11.77 11.74
C GLU A 57 -25.98 10.74 12.35
N SER A 58 -26.56 11.05 13.51
CA SER A 58 -27.61 10.24 14.15
C SER A 58 -28.83 9.98 13.25
N LEU A 59 -29.16 10.89 12.34
CA LEU A 59 -30.24 10.70 11.35
C LEU A 59 -29.82 9.79 10.19
N ILE A 60 -28.56 9.87 9.73
CA ILE A 60 -28.01 8.96 8.71
C ILE A 60 -27.96 7.53 9.25
N HIS A 61 -27.51 7.34 10.49
CA HIS A 61 -27.47 6.03 11.13
C HIS A 61 -28.86 5.45 11.40
N ALA A 62 -29.83 6.28 11.80
CA ALA A 62 -31.23 5.86 11.92
C ALA A 62 -31.83 5.43 10.57
N LEU A 63 -31.46 6.09 9.47
CA LEU A 63 -31.82 5.69 8.11
C LEU A 63 -31.19 4.34 7.73
N MET A 64 -29.90 4.14 7.96
CA MET A 64 -29.19 2.87 7.72
C MET A 64 -29.80 1.70 8.50
N MET A 65 -30.26 1.93 9.74
CA MET A 65 -30.97 0.91 10.52
C MET A 65 -32.33 0.54 9.89
N ALA A 66 -33.06 1.49 9.31
CA ALA A 66 -34.31 1.24 8.60
C ALA A 66 -34.09 0.53 7.25
N GLU A 67 -33.04 0.91 6.51
CA GLU A 67 -32.67 0.37 5.20
C GLU A 67 -32.32 -1.13 5.24
N VAL A 68 -31.72 -1.61 6.33
CA VAL A 68 -31.48 -3.06 6.55
C VAL A 68 -32.65 -3.73 7.28
N GLY A 69 -33.29 -3.02 8.23
CA GLY A 69 -34.40 -3.57 9.03
C GLY A 69 -35.64 -3.95 8.19
N ALA A 70 -36.03 -3.10 7.23
CA ALA A 70 -37.22 -3.33 6.41
C ALA A 70 -37.10 -4.56 5.48
N PRO A 71 -36.01 -4.77 4.71
CA PRO A 71 -35.79 -6.01 3.96
C PRO A 71 -35.80 -7.27 4.82
N ILE A 72 -35.20 -7.24 6.01
CA ILE A 72 -35.24 -8.39 6.93
C ILE A 72 -36.67 -8.67 7.37
N ALA A 73 -37.44 -7.64 7.78
CA ALA A 73 -38.83 -7.79 8.17
C ALA A 73 -39.72 -8.35 7.03
N LEU A 74 -39.51 -7.89 5.79
CA LEU A 74 -40.18 -8.47 4.61
C LEU A 74 -39.81 -9.95 4.40
N THR A 75 -38.55 -10.31 4.62
CA THR A 75 -38.04 -11.69 4.44
C THR A 75 -38.55 -12.65 5.52
N LEU A 76 -38.79 -12.16 6.74
CA LEU A 76 -39.45 -12.92 7.79
C LEU A 76 -40.98 -13.02 7.61
N ARG A 77 -41.58 -12.14 6.79
CA ARG A 77 -43.03 -12.07 6.59
C ARG A 77 -43.54 -12.76 5.33
N TYR A 78 -42.74 -12.83 4.28
CA TYR A 78 -43.11 -13.29 2.94
C TYR A 78 -42.16 -14.37 2.40
N ARG A 79 -42.69 -15.30 1.59
CA ARG A 79 -41.87 -16.35 0.95
C ARG A 79 -40.85 -15.75 -0.02
N ILE A 80 -39.63 -16.29 0.04
CA ILE A 80 -38.52 -15.90 -0.86
C ILE A 80 -38.94 -16.14 -2.31
N ASN A 81 -38.82 -15.09 -3.14
CA ASN A 81 -39.17 -15.09 -4.55
C ASN A 81 -38.38 -14.00 -5.28
N PRO A 82 -38.31 -14.00 -6.64
CA PRO A 82 -37.46 -13.06 -7.38
C PRO A 82 -37.75 -11.57 -7.11
N LEU A 83 -39.01 -11.18 -6.87
CA LEU A 83 -39.34 -9.78 -6.55
C LEU A 83 -38.77 -9.39 -5.18
N LEU A 84 -38.91 -10.26 -4.17
CA LEU A 84 -38.35 -10.02 -2.83
C LEU A 84 -36.82 -9.97 -2.84
N LEU A 85 -36.17 -10.84 -3.64
CA LEU A 85 -34.72 -10.81 -3.84
C LEU A 85 -34.26 -9.52 -4.55
N SER A 86 -34.99 -9.03 -5.55
CA SER A 86 -34.71 -7.73 -6.18
C SER A 86 -34.90 -6.56 -5.22
N VAL A 87 -35.87 -6.61 -4.31
CA VAL A 87 -36.06 -5.59 -3.25
C VAL A 87 -34.91 -5.62 -2.25
N GLN A 88 -34.45 -6.80 -1.82
CA GLN A 88 -33.26 -6.94 -0.97
C GLN A 88 -32.00 -6.37 -1.64
N LEU A 89 -31.76 -6.70 -2.92
CA LEU A 89 -30.61 -6.20 -3.67
C LEU A 89 -30.66 -4.68 -3.88
N GLY A 90 -31.85 -4.14 -4.15
CA GLY A 90 -32.06 -2.69 -4.24
C GLY A 90 -31.78 -1.99 -2.91
N ALA A 91 -32.30 -2.50 -1.81
CA ALA A 91 -32.05 -1.95 -0.47
C ALA A 91 -30.57 -2.03 -0.08
N ALA A 92 -29.86 -3.11 -0.41
CA ALA A 92 -28.42 -3.22 -0.19
C ALA A 92 -27.62 -2.18 -1.01
N ALA A 93 -28.04 -1.88 -2.23
CA ALA A 93 -27.42 -0.84 -3.06
C ALA A 93 -27.71 0.59 -2.55
N VAL A 94 -28.89 0.83 -1.98
CA VAL A 94 -29.20 2.10 -1.28
C VAL A 94 -28.35 2.21 -0.02
N HIS A 95 -28.29 1.16 0.82
CA HIS A 95 -27.51 1.14 2.06
C HIS A 95 -26.02 1.40 1.84
N GLU A 96 -25.41 0.81 0.80
CA GLU A 96 -24.02 1.11 0.41
C GLU A 96 -23.84 2.59 -0.04
N ALA A 97 -24.85 3.21 -0.65
CA ALA A 97 -24.83 4.64 -0.97
C ALA A 97 -25.00 5.52 0.28
N THR A 98 -25.85 5.13 1.23
CA THR A 98 -26.02 5.80 2.53
C THR A 98 -24.75 5.70 3.38
N ALA A 99 -24.08 4.54 3.40
CA ALA A 99 -22.78 4.36 4.06
C ALA A 99 -21.67 5.22 3.42
N LEU A 100 -21.69 5.43 2.10
CA LEU A 100 -20.77 6.36 1.43
C LEU A 100 -21.10 7.84 1.73
N TRP A 101 -22.34 8.17 2.06
CA TRP A 101 -22.75 9.51 2.51
C TRP A 101 -22.39 9.74 3.99
N ASP A 102 -22.48 8.71 4.82
CA ASP A 102 -22.03 8.69 6.21
C ASP A 102 -20.53 9.00 6.30
N VAL A 103 -19.68 8.19 5.65
CA VAL A 103 -18.21 8.38 5.64
C VAL A 103 -17.81 9.78 5.14
N ARG A 104 -18.52 10.35 4.16
CA ARG A 104 -18.29 11.74 3.74
C ARG A 104 -18.69 12.74 4.81
N THR A 105 -19.84 12.55 5.44
CA THR A 105 -20.32 13.42 6.53
C THR A 105 -19.37 13.39 7.74
N ALA A 106 -18.78 12.24 8.05
CA ALA A 106 -17.77 12.10 9.09
C ALA A 106 -16.45 12.82 8.73
N VAL A 107 -16.01 12.76 7.46
CA VAL A 107 -14.82 13.51 6.97
C VAL A 107 -15.05 15.02 6.91
N ASP A 108 -16.28 15.45 6.60
CA ASP A 108 -16.69 16.87 6.59
C ASP A 108 -16.99 17.41 8.02
N SER A 109 -16.82 16.59 9.06
CA SER A 109 -16.92 16.99 10.45
C SER A 109 -15.55 16.89 11.12
N ASP A 110 -15.12 17.94 11.83
CA ASP A 110 -13.82 17.98 12.54
C ASP A 110 -13.77 17.08 13.80
N ARG A 111 -14.49 15.95 13.81
CA ARG A 111 -14.62 15.03 14.95
C ARG A 111 -13.58 13.91 14.91
N GLU A 112 -12.99 13.59 16.06
CA GLU A 112 -12.12 12.43 16.21
C GLU A 112 -12.95 11.13 16.17
N VAL A 113 -12.82 10.34 15.10
CA VAL A 113 -13.41 8.99 15.01
C VAL A 113 -12.41 7.96 15.55
N LYS A 114 -12.77 7.27 16.64
CA LYS A 114 -11.82 6.41 17.37
C LYS A 114 -11.62 5.05 16.68
N PRO A 115 -10.45 4.39 16.83
CA PRO A 115 -10.17 3.12 16.12
C PRO A 115 -11.20 2.00 16.35
N LEU A 116 -11.83 1.94 17.52
CA LEU A 116 -12.93 1.00 17.81
C LEU A 116 -14.23 1.37 17.07
N GLU A 117 -14.54 2.67 17.02
CA GLU A 117 -15.67 3.26 16.30
C GLU A 117 -15.54 2.98 14.80
N GLN A 118 -14.37 3.26 14.24
CA GLN A 118 -14.03 2.97 12.84
C GLN A 118 -14.15 1.47 12.50
N HIS A 119 -13.89 0.56 13.46
CA HIS A 119 -14.08 -0.87 13.27
C HIS A 119 -15.57 -1.27 13.26
N ILE A 120 -16.40 -0.61 14.07
CA ILE A 120 -17.86 -0.79 14.10
C ILE A 120 -18.48 -0.24 12.81
N HIS A 121 -18.13 0.99 12.42
CA HIS A 121 -18.54 1.60 11.14
C HIS A 121 -18.12 0.73 9.95
N SER A 122 -16.91 0.15 9.97
CA SER A 122 -16.44 -0.78 8.92
C SER A 122 -17.32 -2.03 8.79
N PHE A 123 -17.92 -2.51 9.89
CA PHE A 123 -18.84 -3.65 9.86
C PHE A 123 -20.21 -3.23 9.32
N LEU A 124 -20.72 -2.07 9.76
CA LEU A 124 -22.01 -1.51 9.32
C LEU A 124 -22.00 -1.06 7.85
N GLY A 125 -20.86 -0.57 7.36
CA GLY A 125 -20.59 -0.19 5.96
C GLY A 125 -20.35 -1.37 5.01
N GLY A 126 -20.99 -2.53 5.25
CA GLY A 126 -21.08 -3.63 4.27
C GLY A 126 -19.81 -4.47 4.05
N ALA A 127 -18.68 -4.19 4.71
CA ALA A 127 -17.42 -4.92 4.46
C ALA A 127 -17.55 -6.44 4.70
N ALA A 128 -18.37 -6.86 5.67
CA ALA A 128 -18.69 -8.27 5.92
C ALA A 128 -19.43 -8.94 4.73
N VAL A 129 -20.32 -8.21 4.05
CA VAL A 129 -21.05 -8.70 2.87
C VAL A 129 -20.11 -8.83 1.66
N ARG A 130 -19.27 -7.81 1.41
CA ARG A 130 -18.28 -7.84 0.32
C ARG A 130 -17.31 -9.02 0.47
N ARG A 131 -16.87 -9.33 1.69
CA ARG A 131 -15.98 -10.46 1.99
C ARG A 131 -16.63 -11.84 1.87
N ALA A 132 -17.97 -11.93 1.83
CA ALA A 132 -18.71 -13.18 1.72
C ALA A 132 -19.19 -13.50 0.29
N GLY A 133 -19.26 -12.51 -0.61
CA GLY A 133 -19.86 -12.65 -1.95
C GLY A 133 -18.92 -12.58 -3.15
N LEU A 134 -17.69 -12.07 -3.00
CA LEU A 134 -16.76 -11.82 -4.13
C LEU A 134 -15.38 -12.45 -3.90
N ALA A 135 -15.34 -13.79 -3.91
CA ALA A 135 -14.11 -14.55 -4.12
C ALA A 135 -13.93 -14.87 -5.62
N ASP A 136 -12.81 -14.42 -6.19
CA ASP A 136 -12.25 -14.76 -7.52
C ASP A 136 -13.22 -15.24 -8.63
N VAL A 137 -13.78 -14.27 -9.36
CA VAL A 137 -14.17 -14.47 -10.77
C VAL A 137 -13.07 -13.89 -11.66
N PRO A 138 -12.09 -14.69 -12.14
CA PRO A 138 -10.98 -14.17 -12.94
C PRO A 138 -11.48 -13.65 -14.29
N ALA A 139 -11.21 -12.37 -14.56
CA ALA A 139 -11.72 -11.66 -15.73
C ALA A 139 -11.19 -12.26 -17.05
N ARG A 140 -12.03 -13.04 -17.73
CA ARG A 140 -11.76 -13.47 -19.11
C ARG A 140 -11.98 -12.31 -20.08
N ARG A 141 -11.01 -12.09 -20.98
CA ARG A 141 -11.01 -11.00 -21.97
C ARG A 141 -12.28 -11.05 -22.85
N PRO A 142 -12.89 -9.90 -23.18
CA PRO A 142 -14.01 -9.84 -24.12
C PRO A 142 -13.50 -10.16 -25.54
N GLY A 143 -13.98 -11.26 -26.14
CA GLY A 143 -13.38 -11.78 -27.38
C GLY A 143 -14.13 -12.90 -28.10
N ALA A 144 -15.46 -12.97 -27.98
CA ALA A 144 -16.28 -13.86 -28.82
C ALA A 144 -17.74 -13.35 -28.89
N VAL A 145 -18.13 -12.76 -30.03
CA VAL A 145 -19.54 -12.51 -30.35
C VAL A 145 -20.05 -13.68 -31.17
N VAL A 146 -20.97 -14.47 -30.60
CA VAL A 146 -21.79 -15.44 -31.34
C VAL A 146 -23.23 -15.28 -30.85
N ALA A 147 -24.16 -15.08 -31.78
CA ALA A 147 -25.55 -14.76 -31.46
C ALA A 147 -26.39 -16.03 -31.22
N ALA A 148 -27.24 -16.01 -30.17
CA ALA A 148 -28.28 -17.01 -29.97
C ALA A 148 -29.50 -16.45 -29.21
N GLY A 149 -30.69 -16.58 -29.79
CA GLY A 149 -31.99 -16.68 -29.12
C GLY A 149 -32.47 -15.56 -28.18
N ARG A 150 -33.48 -14.78 -28.61
CA ARG A 150 -34.40 -14.10 -27.67
C ARG A 150 -35.19 -15.16 -26.86
N PRO A 151 -35.23 -15.10 -25.52
CA PRO A 151 -36.09 -15.99 -24.75
C PRO A 151 -37.56 -15.55 -24.82
N ARG A 152 -38.46 -16.50 -25.06
CA ARG A 152 -39.91 -16.42 -24.76
C ARG A 152 -40.24 -17.57 -23.81
N GLY A 153 -40.69 -17.26 -22.59
CA GLY A 153 -41.15 -18.29 -21.65
C GLY A 153 -41.21 -17.77 -20.21
N SER A 154 -42.37 -17.92 -19.58
CA SER A 154 -42.57 -17.60 -18.15
C SER A 154 -41.95 -18.70 -17.27
N PRO A 155 -41.43 -18.38 -16.07
CA PRO A 155 -40.77 -19.36 -15.21
C PRO A 155 -41.76 -20.39 -14.65
N ARG A 156 -41.36 -21.67 -14.69
CA ARG A 156 -41.94 -22.79 -13.93
C ARG A 156 -40.81 -23.66 -13.35
N LEU A 157 -41.06 -24.27 -12.20
CA LEU A 157 -40.09 -25.08 -11.45
C LEU A 157 -40.03 -26.52 -11.98
N ALA A 158 -38.83 -27.08 -12.10
CA ALA A 158 -38.55 -28.49 -12.35
C ALA A 158 -37.14 -28.87 -11.82
N ALA A 159 -36.90 -30.16 -11.55
CA ALA A 159 -35.66 -30.68 -10.95
C ALA A 159 -34.88 -31.61 -11.90
N ALA A 160 -33.64 -31.98 -11.52
CA ALA A 160 -32.62 -32.53 -12.42
C ALA A 160 -32.36 -34.04 -12.30
N ALA A 161 -31.75 -34.62 -13.34
CA ALA A 161 -31.09 -35.95 -13.34
C ALA A 161 -30.00 -36.03 -14.44
N ALA A 162 -29.11 -37.03 -14.34
CA ALA A 162 -28.00 -37.39 -15.24
C ALA A 162 -28.01 -38.94 -15.46
N PRO A 163 -27.00 -39.68 -16.02
CA PRO A 163 -25.64 -39.31 -16.46
C PRO A 163 -25.02 -40.05 -17.71
N ALA A 164 -23.84 -39.57 -18.17
CA ALA A 164 -22.66 -40.34 -18.72
C ALA A 164 -22.84 -41.32 -19.93
N PRO A 165 -21.78 -41.97 -20.50
CA PRO A 165 -20.30 -41.89 -20.36
C PRO A 165 -19.62 -41.56 -21.75
N ALA A 166 -18.40 -41.93 -22.22
CA ALA A 166 -17.20 -42.67 -21.75
C ALA A 166 -15.94 -42.36 -22.64
N VAL A 167 -14.70 -42.52 -22.09
CA VAL A 167 -13.36 -42.67 -22.78
C VAL A 167 -12.93 -41.59 -23.83
N ALA A 168 -11.66 -41.45 -24.31
CA ALA A 168 -10.47 -42.33 -24.29
C ALA A 168 -9.11 -41.58 -24.03
N ARG A 169 -8.01 -42.35 -24.04
CA ARG A 169 -6.61 -41.92 -23.78
C ARG A 169 -5.83 -41.61 -25.08
N LEU A 170 -4.70 -40.89 -24.95
CA LEU A 170 -3.32 -41.14 -25.45
C LEU A 170 -2.46 -39.95 -24.92
N SER A 171 -1.29 -40.07 -24.27
CA SER A 171 -0.06 -40.86 -24.46
C SER A 171 0.94 -40.21 -25.43
N GLY A 172 2.02 -39.63 -24.88
CA GLY A 172 3.20 -39.15 -25.60
C GLY A 172 4.32 -38.77 -24.63
N ARG A 173 5.56 -39.22 -24.90
CA ARG A 173 6.81 -38.78 -24.24
C ARG A 173 7.52 -37.79 -25.21
N ASP A 174 8.52 -36.99 -24.82
CA ASP A 174 9.91 -37.43 -24.60
C ASP A 174 10.83 -36.40 -23.90
N ARG A 175 12.06 -36.86 -23.64
CA ARG A 175 13.27 -36.20 -23.09
C ARG A 175 14.48 -36.93 -23.74
N PRO A 176 15.75 -36.43 -23.77
CA PRO A 176 16.41 -35.72 -22.66
C PRO A 176 17.56 -34.72 -23.02
N ARG A 177 18.25 -34.16 -21.99
CA ARG A 177 19.73 -34.03 -21.73
C ARG A 177 20.73 -33.65 -22.86
N ASP A 178 21.92 -33.07 -22.62
CA ASP A 178 22.70 -32.74 -21.40
C ASP A 178 23.82 -31.68 -21.66
N ARG A 179 24.67 -31.41 -20.65
CA ARG A 179 25.95 -30.61 -20.62
C ARG A 179 25.79 -29.09 -20.40
N ALA A 180 26.59 -28.36 -19.59
CA ALA A 180 27.97 -28.49 -19.04
C ALA A 180 29.10 -28.07 -20.03
N GLU A 181 30.24 -27.45 -19.67
CA GLU A 181 30.90 -27.25 -18.35
C GLU A 181 32.06 -26.20 -18.46
N ARG A 182 32.54 -25.62 -17.34
CA ARG A 182 33.79 -24.79 -17.18
C ARG A 182 33.86 -23.43 -17.93
N GLY A 183 34.59 -22.39 -17.50
CA GLY A 183 35.18 -22.08 -16.17
C GLY A 183 36.69 -21.77 -16.15
N THR A 184 37.10 -20.52 -15.85
CA THR A 184 38.48 -20.11 -15.42
C THR A 184 38.49 -18.72 -14.76
N ALA A 185 39.49 -18.41 -13.91
CA ALA A 185 39.65 -17.11 -13.24
C ALA A 185 41.13 -16.67 -13.07
N VAL A 186 41.39 -15.37 -13.19
CA VAL A 186 42.70 -14.68 -13.04
C VAL A 186 42.42 -13.21 -12.67
N ARG A 187 43.23 -12.43 -11.94
CA ARG A 187 44.07 -12.62 -10.73
C ARG A 187 44.38 -11.20 -10.20
N ARG A 188 44.50 -11.01 -8.88
CA ARG A 188 44.79 -9.68 -8.28
C ARG A 188 46.17 -9.14 -8.68
N GLY A 189 46.25 -7.81 -8.83
CA GLY A 189 47.46 -7.01 -8.69
C GLY A 189 47.13 -5.78 -7.83
N ALA A 190 48.01 -5.39 -6.90
CA ALA A 190 47.83 -4.25 -6.02
C ALA A 190 49.10 -3.41 -5.99
N ALA A 191 48.96 -2.08 -5.92
CA ALA A 191 50.04 -1.12 -5.78
C ALA A 191 49.69 -0.12 -4.68
N ALA A 192 50.67 0.24 -3.85
CA ALA A 192 50.49 1.16 -2.73
C ALA A 192 50.84 2.61 -3.12
N LEU A 193 50.26 3.57 -2.40
CA LEU A 193 50.60 5.00 -2.48
C LEU A 193 51.28 5.45 -1.17
N PRO A 194 52.24 6.40 -1.22
CA PRO A 194 52.95 6.88 -0.03
C PRO A 194 52.14 7.91 0.79
N ALA A 195 52.51 8.07 2.06
CA ALA A 195 51.82 8.96 3.00
C ALA A 195 52.09 10.46 2.75
N GLY A 196 51.11 11.30 3.10
CA GLY A 196 51.19 12.77 3.04
C GLY A 196 51.50 13.42 4.39
N GLY A 197 52.07 14.63 4.33
CA GLY A 197 52.45 15.44 5.50
C GLY A 197 51.28 16.19 6.18
N PRO A 198 51.59 17.03 7.20
CA PRO A 198 50.59 17.50 8.16
C PRO A 198 49.71 18.67 7.69
N GLY A 199 48.45 18.63 8.12
CA GLY A 199 47.81 19.81 8.71
C GLY A 199 47.50 21.01 7.80
N THR A 200 46.89 20.81 6.64
CA THR A 200 46.08 21.87 6.03
C THR A 200 44.68 21.87 6.63
N GLU A 201 44.30 22.94 7.33
CA GLU A 201 42.89 23.18 7.68
C GLU A 201 42.08 23.36 6.38
N ARG A 202 41.40 22.28 5.96
CA ARG A 202 40.52 22.32 4.80
C ARG A 202 39.31 23.18 5.15
N ARG A 203 39.30 24.39 4.59
CA ARG A 203 38.19 25.35 4.70
C ARG A 203 36.89 24.66 4.27
N ARG A 204 36.04 24.28 5.25
CA ARG A 204 34.84 23.47 5.03
C ARG A 204 33.96 24.09 3.95
N ARG A 205 33.56 23.28 2.97
CA ARG A 205 32.76 23.74 1.84
C ARG A 205 31.29 23.84 2.29
N ILE A 206 30.82 25.06 2.51
CA ILE A 206 29.38 25.35 2.60
C ILE A 206 28.73 24.94 1.27
N MET A 207 27.56 24.29 1.34
CA MET A 207 26.84 23.75 0.19
C MET A 207 25.35 23.92 0.40
N ARG A 208 24.62 24.10 -0.70
CA ARG A 208 23.18 23.89 -0.74
C ARG A 208 22.91 22.39 -0.89
N ILE A 209 22.12 21.82 -0.02
CA ILE A 209 21.79 20.38 0.00
C ILE A 209 20.29 20.25 -0.30
N ALA A 210 19.95 19.59 -1.39
CA ALA A 210 18.56 19.31 -1.72
C ALA A 210 18.02 18.20 -0.82
N PHE A 211 16.88 18.44 -0.17
CA PHE A 211 16.09 17.42 0.54
C PHE A 211 14.85 17.13 -0.31
N LEU A 212 14.90 16.09 -1.14
CA LEU A 212 13.79 15.76 -2.04
C LEU A 212 12.75 14.90 -1.33
N VAL A 213 11.51 15.40 -1.26
CA VAL A 213 10.35 14.72 -0.67
C VAL A 213 9.11 14.90 -1.54
N ALA A 214 8.22 13.90 -1.57
CA ALA A 214 6.87 14.07 -2.11
C ALA A 214 6.04 15.04 -1.24
N PRO A 215 4.93 15.60 -1.75
CA PRO A 215 4.05 16.50 -0.97
C PRO A 215 3.44 15.87 0.30
N GLN A 216 3.53 14.55 0.48
CA GLN A 216 3.12 13.86 1.71
C GLN A 216 3.86 12.53 1.86
N GLY A 217 3.93 12.02 3.10
CA GLY A 217 4.31 10.62 3.38
C GLY A 217 5.79 10.40 3.71
N ALA A 218 6.54 11.47 3.97
CA ALA A 218 7.93 11.39 4.44
C ALA A 218 7.96 11.11 5.95
N GLU A 219 8.78 10.15 6.38
CA GLU A 219 9.00 9.85 7.81
C GLU A 219 9.70 11.06 8.45
N GLN A 220 9.06 11.69 9.44
CA GLN A 220 9.44 13.02 9.91
C GLN A 220 10.87 13.05 10.44
N VAL A 221 11.24 12.07 11.26
CA VAL A 221 12.59 11.98 11.86
C VAL A 221 13.68 11.72 10.82
N GLU A 222 13.34 11.11 9.68
CA GLU A 222 14.24 10.91 8.54
C GLU A 222 14.41 12.16 7.65
N LEU A 223 13.56 13.17 7.83
CA LEU A 223 13.74 14.52 7.29
C LEU A 223 14.44 15.44 8.31
N THR A 224 13.94 15.54 9.54
CA THR A 224 14.33 16.59 10.49
C THR A 224 15.70 16.39 11.12
N GLU A 225 16.09 15.17 11.50
CA GLU A 225 17.43 14.94 12.07
C GLU A 225 18.54 15.11 11.01
N PRO A 226 18.42 14.61 9.76
CA PRO A 226 19.38 14.92 8.70
C PRO A 226 19.40 16.40 8.30
N TRP A 227 18.24 17.09 8.29
CA TRP A 227 18.15 18.54 8.06
C TRP A 227 18.92 19.33 9.13
N LYS A 228 18.70 18.99 10.40
CA LYS A 228 19.39 19.58 11.54
C LYS A 228 20.90 19.31 11.49
N ALA A 229 21.31 18.07 11.25
CA ALA A 229 22.72 17.72 11.11
C ALA A 229 23.41 18.50 9.96
N ALA A 230 22.73 18.71 8.84
CA ALA A 230 23.22 19.58 7.76
C ALA A 230 23.34 21.06 8.19
N SER A 231 22.36 21.56 8.95
CA SER A 231 22.32 22.94 9.47
C SER A 231 23.44 23.19 10.49
N ASP A 232 23.59 22.30 11.47
CA ASP A 232 24.60 22.34 12.53
C ASP A 232 26.03 22.20 11.97
N ALA A 233 26.20 21.52 10.82
CA ALA A 233 27.46 21.45 10.08
C ALA A 233 27.78 22.74 9.27
N GLY A 234 26.85 23.69 9.18
CA GLY A 234 27.00 24.93 8.41
C GLY A 234 26.68 24.81 6.92
N HIS A 235 25.88 23.83 6.51
CA HIS A 235 25.32 23.74 5.16
C HIS A 235 23.93 24.41 5.08
N GLU A 236 23.47 24.69 3.87
CA GLU A 236 22.13 25.22 3.58
C GLU A 236 21.25 24.05 3.11
N PRO A 237 20.46 23.39 3.99
CA PRO A 237 19.43 22.46 3.55
C PRO A 237 18.29 23.23 2.87
N VAL A 238 17.70 22.63 1.84
CA VAL A 238 16.63 23.22 1.01
C VAL A 238 15.59 22.15 0.72
N LEU A 239 14.32 22.39 1.06
CA LEU A 239 13.25 21.43 0.85
C LEU A 239 12.76 21.48 -0.60
N VAL A 240 12.95 20.37 -1.32
CA VAL A 240 12.57 20.25 -2.72
C VAL A 240 11.40 19.28 -2.85
N SER A 241 10.35 19.65 -3.60
CA SER A 241 9.19 18.78 -3.82
C SER A 241 8.65 18.84 -5.24
N THR A 242 7.66 17.99 -5.56
CA THR A 242 7.01 17.93 -6.88
C THR A 242 5.94 19.00 -7.09
N LYS A 243 5.54 19.71 -6.03
CA LYS A 243 4.55 20.79 -6.04
C LYS A 243 4.93 21.87 -5.01
N PRO A 244 4.58 23.15 -5.24
CA PRO A 244 4.74 24.20 -4.23
C PRO A 244 3.71 24.08 -3.11
N GLY A 245 3.95 24.80 -2.00
CA GLY A 245 3.09 24.79 -0.81
C GLY A 245 3.73 24.01 0.33
N LYS A 246 2.93 23.21 1.05
CA LYS A 246 3.37 22.43 2.22
C LYS A 246 3.56 20.95 1.89
N VAL A 247 4.59 20.35 2.49
CA VAL A 247 4.75 18.89 2.63
C VAL A 247 4.15 18.44 3.96
N GLN A 248 3.38 17.35 3.96
CA GLN A 248 2.93 16.65 5.17
C GLN A 248 3.90 15.51 5.54
N ALA A 249 4.62 15.67 6.64
CA ALA A 249 5.41 14.59 7.23
C ALA A 249 4.54 13.67 8.11
N PHE A 250 5.06 12.50 8.46
CA PHE A 250 4.38 11.48 9.25
C PHE A 250 5.30 10.93 10.35
N ASP A 251 4.73 10.55 11.48
CA ASP A 251 5.36 9.67 12.47
C ASP A 251 4.75 8.26 12.25
N HIS A 252 5.47 7.42 11.51
CA HIS A 252 5.05 6.12 10.97
C HIS A 252 3.76 6.15 10.11
N LEU A 253 2.60 6.25 10.75
CA LEU A 253 1.26 6.28 10.12
C LEU A 253 0.44 7.51 10.52
N ASP A 254 0.81 8.18 11.62
CA ASP A 254 0.13 9.37 12.12
C ASP A 254 0.71 10.63 11.47
N LYS A 255 -0.12 11.67 11.32
CA LYS A 255 0.33 12.94 10.72
C LYS A 255 1.27 13.66 11.69
N GLY A 256 2.47 13.97 11.21
CA GLY A 256 3.41 14.85 11.86
C GLY A 256 3.20 16.32 11.45
N ASP A 257 4.28 17.09 11.53
CA ASP A 257 4.36 18.49 11.15
C ASP A 257 4.22 18.72 9.63
N THR A 258 4.03 20.00 9.27
CA THR A 258 4.04 20.45 7.87
C THR A 258 5.18 21.43 7.63
N PHE A 259 5.86 21.27 6.49
CA PHE A 259 7.04 22.05 6.11
C PHE A 259 6.78 22.78 4.78
N GLU A 260 7.17 24.05 4.65
CA GLU A 260 7.06 24.78 3.39
C GLU A 260 8.09 24.27 2.37
N VAL A 261 7.71 24.22 1.09
CA VAL A 261 8.60 23.84 -0.02
C VAL A 261 9.37 25.07 -0.52
N ASP A 262 10.71 24.99 -0.50
CA ASP A 262 11.60 26.06 -0.96
C ASP A 262 11.73 26.09 -2.49
N GLU A 263 11.89 24.92 -3.12
CA GLU A 263 12.10 24.79 -4.59
C GLU A 263 11.32 23.59 -5.17
N VAL A 264 10.88 23.67 -6.44
CA VAL A 264 10.06 22.63 -7.09
C VAL A 264 10.87 21.90 -8.17
N VAL A 265 10.77 20.55 -8.25
CA VAL A 265 11.48 19.79 -9.30
C VAL A 265 10.97 20.13 -10.70
N GLY A 266 11.91 20.32 -11.63
CA GLY A 266 11.66 20.83 -12.98
C GLY A 266 11.49 22.35 -13.07
N GLU A 267 11.44 23.07 -11.95
CA GLU A 267 11.58 24.54 -11.90
C GLU A 267 12.97 24.93 -11.37
N THR A 268 13.54 24.11 -10.49
CA THR A 268 14.95 24.18 -10.07
C THR A 268 15.88 23.29 -10.90
N SER A 269 17.18 23.56 -10.81
CA SER A 269 18.24 22.82 -11.51
C SER A 269 19.24 22.26 -10.50
N VAL A 270 19.63 20.99 -10.67
CA VAL A 270 20.64 20.30 -9.84
C VAL A 270 21.97 21.07 -9.75
N ASN A 271 22.28 21.92 -10.74
CA ASN A 271 23.42 22.84 -10.69
C ASN A 271 23.46 23.76 -9.46
N ARG A 272 22.31 24.08 -8.86
CA ARG A 272 22.21 24.90 -7.63
C ARG A 272 22.64 24.17 -6.35
N PHE A 273 22.79 22.85 -6.38
CA PHE A 273 23.02 22.01 -5.21
C PHE A 273 24.38 21.30 -5.27
N GLY A 274 25.01 21.14 -4.11
CA GLY A 274 26.25 20.38 -3.94
C GLY A 274 25.98 18.89 -3.71
N ALA A 275 24.89 18.55 -3.02
CA ALA A 275 24.53 17.18 -2.64
C ALA A 275 23.01 17.00 -2.53
N LEU A 276 22.56 15.75 -2.43
CA LEU A 276 21.16 15.34 -2.30
C LEU A 276 20.95 14.44 -1.08
N VAL A 277 19.90 14.69 -0.32
CA VAL A 277 19.38 13.81 0.73
C VAL A 277 17.96 13.35 0.35
N LEU A 278 17.71 12.05 0.49
CA LEU A 278 16.41 11.42 0.28
C LEU A 278 15.92 10.78 1.60
N PRO A 279 15.00 11.46 2.34
CA PRO A 279 14.27 10.85 3.45
C PRO A 279 13.42 9.67 2.99
N GLY A 280 13.15 8.72 3.89
CA GLY A 280 12.23 7.61 3.65
C GLY A 280 10.79 7.94 4.04
N GLY A 281 10.18 7.10 4.88
CA GLY A 281 8.72 6.92 4.96
C GLY A 281 8.18 6.19 3.74
N VAL A 282 7.21 5.27 3.90
CA VAL A 282 6.87 4.32 2.82
C VAL A 282 6.29 5.00 1.58
N ALA A 283 5.40 5.98 1.79
CA ALA A 283 4.64 6.60 0.70
C ALA A 283 5.42 7.68 -0.06
N ASN A 284 6.37 8.37 0.58
CA ASN A 284 7.17 9.43 -0.04
C ASN A 284 7.94 8.97 -1.31
N PRO A 285 8.85 7.98 -1.25
CA PRO A 285 9.57 7.52 -2.43
C PRO A 285 8.68 6.73 -3.41
N ASP A 286 7.55 6.19 -2.95
CA ASP A 286 6.53 5.59 -3.83
C ASP A 286 5.83 6.66 -4.69
N PHE A 287 5.54 7.84 -4.14
CA PHE A 287 5.08 8.99 -4.92
C PHE A 287 6.20 9.59 -5.78
N LEU A 288 7.44 9.69 -5.30
CA LEU A 288 8.57 10.25 -6.07
C LEU A 288 8.92 9.40 -7.30
N ARG A 289 8.88 8.05 -7.22
CA ARG A 289 9.15 7.19 -8.38
C ARG A 289 8.08 7.25 -9.46
N MET A 290 6.89 7.77 -9.14
CA MET A 290 5.79 8.00 -10.08
C MET A 290 5.82 9.39 -10.72
N ASP A 291 6.85 10.20 -10.45
CA ASP A 291 7.04 11.54 -11.02
C ASP A 291 8.35 11.60 -11.84
N ASP A 292 8.21 11.66 -13.18
CA ASP A 292 9.33 11.68 -14.12
C ASP A 292 10.34 12.81 -13.82
N LYS A 293 9.90 13.95 -13.27
CA LYS A 293 10.78 15.07 -12.93
C LYS A 293 11.58 14.77 -11.67
N ALA A 294 10.98 14.12 -10.68
CA ALA A 294 11.69 13.68 -9.48
C ALA A 294 12.73 12.59 -9.82
N VAL A 295 12.35 11.61 -10.64
CA VAL A 295 13.27 10.55 -11.11
C VAL A 295 14.44 11.15 -11.91
N ALA A 296 14.16 12.08 -12.83
CA ALA A 296 15.20 12.79 -13.58
C ALA A 296 16.09 13.67 -12.67
N PHE A 297 15.50 14.43 -11.73
CA PHE A 297 16.24 15.27 -10.79
C PHE A 297 17.18 14.43 -9.90
N VAL A 298 16.76 13.25 -9.44
CA VAL A 298 17.65 12.30 -8.74
C VAL A 298 18.78 11.84 -9.66
N LYS A 299 18.47 11.39 -10.88
CA LYS A 299 19.43 10.90 -11.87
C LYS A 299 20.51 11.93 -12.22
N ASP A 300 20.12 13.20 -12.35
CA ASP A 300 21.02 14.33 -12.61
C ASP A 300 22.14 14.49 -11.56
N PHE A 301 21.90 14.18 -10.27
CA PHE A 301 22.98 14.19 -9.26
C PHE A 301 24.04 13.12 -9.55
N PHE A 302 23.62 11.94 -9.99
CA PHE A 302 24.53 10.85 -10.34
C PHE A 302 25.29 11.15 -11.64
N GLU A 303 24.65 11.73 -12.65
CA GLU A 303 25.32 12.15 -13.89
C GLU A 303 26.31 13.29 -13.67
N GLN A 304 26.01 14.22 -12.74
CA GLN A 304 26.91 15.32 -12.36
C GLN A 304 27.99 14.92 -11.32
N GLY A 305 28.07 13.65 -10.92
CA GLY A 305 29.08 13.16 -9.97
C GLY A 305 28.91 13.67 -8.53
N LYS A 306 27.73 14.17 -8.16
CA LYS A 306 27.44 14.77 -6.85
C LYS A 306 27.06 13.71 -5.82
N PRO A 307 27.49 13.80 -4.56
CA PRO A 307 27.18 12.81 -3.54
C PRO A 307 25.70 12.81 -3.17
N VAL A 308 25.18 11.62 -2.88
CA VAL A 308 23.77 11.37 -2.56
C VAL A 308 23.66 10.54 -1.29
N ALA A 309 22.70 10.86 -0.42
CA ALA A 309 22.37 10.10 0.78
C ALA A 309 20.89 9.68 0.75
N ALA A 310 20.57 8.42 1.09
CA ALA A 310 19.20 7.91 1.04
C ALA A 310 18.92 6.90 2.17
N ILE A 311 17.84 7.09 2.94
CA ILE A 311 17.51 6.26 4.11
C ILE A 311 16.21 5.47 3.94
N CYS A 312 16.14 4.29 4.56
CA CYS A 312 14.92 3.50 4.72
C CYS A 312 14.28 3.10 3.39
N HIS A 313 13.13 3.66 3.02
CA HIS A 313 12.44 3.37 1.75
C HIS A 313 12.93 4.24 0.58
N ALA A 314 13.72 5.29 0.83
CA ALA A 314 14.22 6.19 -0.20
C ALA A 314 14.96 5.52 -1.38
N PRO A 315 15.66 4.38 -1.22
CA PRO A 315 16.29 3.69 -2.34
C PRO A 315 15.33 3.16 -3.43
N TRP A 316 13.99 3.19 -3.25
CA TRP A 316 13.07 2.98 -4.37
C TRP A 316 13.23 4.02 -5.48
N THR A 317 13.41 5.30 -5.14
CA THR A 317 13.65 6.36 -6.14
C THR A 317 15.01 6.19 -6.84
N LEU A 318 15.99 5.58 -6.14
CA LEU A 318 17.29 5.21 -6.74
C LEU A 318 17.19 3.99 -7.67
N VAL A 319 16.26 3.06 -7.39
CA VAL A 319 15.94 1.94 -8.27
C VAL A 319 15.29 2.45 -9.56
N GLU A 320 14.31 3.35 -9.46
CA GLU A 320 13.60 3.90 -10.63
C GLU A 320 14.52 4.73 -11.55
N ALA A 321 15.47 5.47 -10.98
CA ALA A 321 16.47 6.24 -11.74
C ALA A 321 17.57 5.38 -12.41
N ASP A 322 17.55 4.05 -12.25
CA ASP A 322 18.58 3.06 -12.67
C ASP A 322 20.01 3.32 -12.14
N VAL A 323 20.15 4.06 -11.03
CA VAL A 323 21.47 4.50 -10.52
C VAL A 323 22.12 3.51 -9.54
N VAL A 324 21.41 2.46 -9.12
CA VAL A 324 21.91 1.43 -8.16
C VAL A 324 22.72 0.30 -8.82
N ARG A 325 22.75 0.22 -10.14
CA ARG A 325 23.37 -0.88 -10.90
C ARG A 325 24.85 -1.02 -10.59
N GLY A 326 25.26 -2.20 -10.10
CA GLY A 326 26.64 -2.50 -9.72
C GLY A 326 27.09 -1.89 -8.38
N ARG A 327 26.24 -1.14 -7.67
CA ARG A 327 26.56 -0.56 -6.35
C ARG A 327 26.31 -1.56 -5.22
N VAL A 328 26.95 -1.33 -4.07
CA VAL A 328 26.64 -2.04 -2.81
C VAL A 328 25.94 -1.06 -1.88
N LEU A 329 24.72 -1.37 -1.44
CA LEU A 329 23.89 -0.45 -0.67
C LEU A 329 23.00 -1.17 0.34
N THR A 330 22.51 -0.43 1.32
CA THR A 330 21.52 -0.89 2.28
C THR A 330 20.20 -0.11 2.15
N SER A 331 19.15 -0.56 2.83
CA SER A 331 17.81 0.04 2.80
C SER A 331 16.95 -0.57 3.90
N TRP A 332 15.71 -0.10 4.06
CA TRP A 332 14.70 -0.87 4.78
C TRP A 332 14.55 -2.27 4.13
N PRO A 333 14.41 -3.38 4.89
CA PRO A 333 14.65 -4.72 4.35
C PRO A 333 13.68 -5.23 3.25
N SER A 334 12.52 -4.60 3.04
CA SER A 334 11.59 -4.99 1.95
C SER A 334 12.18 -4.72 0.57
N LEU A 335 12.90 -3.60 0.41
CA LEU A 335 13.54 -3.17 -0.84
C LEU A 335 14.68 -4.09 -1.32
N ARG A 336 15.07 -5.08 -0.51
CA ARG A 336 16.12 -6.07 -0.81
C ARG A 336 15.93 -6.75 -2.18
N THR A 337 14.69 -7.02 -2.57
CA THR A 337 14.38 -7.67 -3.86
C THR A 337 14.47 -6.68 -5.02
N ASP A 338 13.92 -5.48 -4.87
CA ASP A 338 13.90 -4.45 -5.91
C ASP A 338 15.32 -4.00 -6.27
N ILE A 339 16.16 -3.75 -5.26
CA ILE A 339 17.57 -3.39 -5.42
C ILE A 339 18.35 -4.50 -6.16
N ARG A 340 18.08 -5.77 -5.87
CA ARG A 340 18.71 -6.91 -6.57
C ARG A 340 18.24 -7.03 -8.02
N ASN A 341 16.96 -6.81 -8.28
CA ASN A 341 16.40 -6.83 -9.64
C ASN A 341 16.97 -5.69 -10.51
N ALA A 342 17.20 -4.52 -9.92
CA ALA A 342 17.91 -3.40 -10.56
C ALA A 342 19.43 -3.64 -10.73
N GLY A 343 19.97 -4.75 -10.21
CA GLY A 343 21.39 -5.10 -10.31
C GLY A 343 22.30 -4.44 -9.27
N GLY A 344 21.74 -3.93 -8.16
CA GLY A 344 22.47 -3.53 -6.97
C GLY A 344 22.66 -4.68 -5.97
N THR A 345 23.72 -4.60 -5.16
CA THR A 345 24.02 -5.58 -4.11
C THR A 345 23.50 -5.09 -2.77
N TRP A 346 22.38 -5.68 -2.31
CA TRP A 346 21.79 -5.35 -1.01
C TRP A 346 22.54 -6.03 0.16
N VAL A 347 22.89 -5.23 1.18
CA VAL A 347 23.54 -5.67 2.43
C VAL A 347 22.79 -5.17 3.67
N ASP A 348 22.90 -5.90 4.80
CA ASP A 348 22.29 -5.55 6.09
C ASP A 348 23.31 -4.84 7.00
N GLU A 349 23.76 -3.66 6.57
CA GLU A 349 24.72 -2.82 7.29
C GLU A 349 23.98 -1.58 7.83
N GLN A 350 24.37 -1.07 9.01
CA GLN A 350 23.74 0.13 9.60
C GLN A 350 23.83 1.34 8.67
N VAL A 351 25.00 1.53 8.09
CA VAL A 351 25.28 2.50 7.03
C VAL A 351 26.04 1.77 5.93
N LYS A 352 25.75 2.09 4.66
CA LYS A 352 26.64 1.73 3.56
C LYS A 352 27.03 2.96 2.76
N ILE A 353 28.33 3.23 2.71
CA ILE A 353 28.96 4.15 1.75
C ILE A 353 29.41 3.32 0.54
N CYS A 354 29.06 3.77 -0.65
CA CYS A 354 29.43 3.17 -1.93
C CYS A 354 30.14 4.21 -2.80
N ASP A 355 31.43 4.02 -3.02
CA ASP A 355 32.30 4.79 -3.92
C ASP A 355 32.17 4.36 -5.39
N HIS A 356 31.78 3.11 -5.64
CA HIS A 356 31.66 2.55 -6.98
C HIS A 356 30.60 3.27 -7.85
N GLY A 357 31.07 4.12 -8.76
CA GLY A 357 30.25 4.82 -9.75
C GLY A 357 30.86 6.17 -10.14
N SER A 358 30.01 7.11 -10.55
CA SER A 358 30.34 8.52 -10.82
C SER A 358 30.43 9.39 -9.55
N ASN A 359 29.85 8.91 -8.44
CA ASN A 359 29.64 9.63 -7.19
C ASN A 359 29.60 8.67 -6.00
N GLN A 360 29.84 9.20 -4.80
CA GLN A 360 29.60 8.48 -3.55
C GLN A 360 28.10 8.45 -3.20
N LEU A 361 27.60 7.28 -2.84
CA LEU A 361 26.23 7.05 -2.36
C LEU A 361 26.27 6.55 -0.91
N VAL A 362 25.59 7.26 0.00
CA VAL A 362 25.39 6.87 1.40
C VAL A 362 23.99 6.31 1.60
N THR A 363 23.85 5.17 2.27
CA THR A 363 22.55 4.55 2.56
C THR A 363 22.44 4.03 3.99
N SER A 364 21.24 3.97 4.55
CA SER A 364 20.94 3.44 5.90
C SER A 364 19.52 2.86 5.96
N ARG A 365 19.19 2.04 6.97
CA ARG A 365 18.00 1.17 6.88
C ARG A 365 16.73 1.73 7.53
N LYS A 366 16.84 2.53 8.59
CA LYS A 366 15.73 2.90 9.49
C LYS A 366 16.09 4.06 10.45
N PRO A 367 15.13 4.64 11.21
CA PRO A 367 15.41 5.70 12.17
C PRO A 367 16.49 5.37 13.22
N ASP A 368 16.59 4.13 13.72
CA ASP A 368 17.66 3.73 14.66
C ASP A 368 19.09 3.91 14.09
N ASP A 369 19.23 3.92 12.76
CA ASP A 369 20.51 4.09 12.08
C ASP A 369 20.88 5.59 11.90
N LEU A 370 19.97 6.53 12.18
CA LEU A 370 20.08 7.95 11.81
C LEU A 370 21.35 8.64 12.28
N LYS A 371 21.82 8.39 13.51
CA LYS A 371 23.06 9.03 13.98
C LYS A 371 24.23 8.69 13.07
N ALA A 372 24.38 7.42 12.71
CA ALA A 372 25.45 6.95 11.85
C ALA A 372 25.23 7.40 10.39
N PHE A 373 23.99 7.47 9.92
CA PHE A 373 23.64 8.07 8.62
C PHE A 373 24.12 9.53 8.52
N CYS A 374 23.80 10.35 9.54
CA CYS A 374 24.19 11.75 9.62
C CYS A 374 25.71 11.93 9.73
N ASP A 375 26.38 11.18 10.62
CA ASP A 375 27.84 11.19 10.72
C ASP A 375 28.49 10.88 9.35
N ALA A 376 27.98 9.87 8.64
CA ALA A 376 28.54 9.39 7.39
C ALA A 376 28.27 10.30 6.18
N PHE A 377 27.05 10.83 6.01
CA PHE A 377 26.78 11.71 4.87
C PHE A 377 27.51 13.05 5.02
N LEU A 378 27.62 13.60 6.24
CA LEU A 378 28.38 14.83 6.47
C LEU A 378 29.87 14.67 6.12
N HIS A 379 30.48 13.56 6.53
CA HIS A 379 31.87 13.24 6.21
C HIS A 379 32.08 13.10 4.68
N VAL A 380 31.20 12.37 3.98
CA VAL A 380 31.23 12.23 2.51
C VAL A 380 31.03 13.60 1.82
N PHE A 381 30.07 14.39 2.27
CA PHE A 381 29.77 15.70 1.68
C PHE A 381 30.90 16.71 1.93
N ALA A 382 31.61 16.64 3.06
CA ALA A 382 32.79 17.45 3.34
C ALA A 382 33.98 17.18 2.39
N GLY A 383 33.97 16.06 1.65
CA GLY A 383 35.08 15.65 0.79
C GLY A 383 36.31 15.16 1.57
N GLU A 384 36.07 14.63 2.76
CA GLU A 384 37.08 13.92 3.55
C GLU A 384 37.19 12.47 3.06
N PRO A 385 38.41 11.91 2.90
CA PRO A 385 38.58 10.48 2.66
C PRO A 385 38.37 9.70 3.96
N GLY A 386 37.60 8.60 3.89
CA GLY A 386 37.38 7.64 4.98
C GLY A 386 38.25 6.40 4.90
#